data_AF-A0A453CR84-F1
#
_entry.id   AF-A0A453CR84-F1
#
_cell.length_a   1.000
_cell.length_b   1.000
_cell.length_c   1.000
_cell.angle_alpha   90.00
_cell.angle_beta   90.00
_cell.angle_gamma   90.00
#
_symmetry.space_group_name_H-M   'P 1'
#
loop_
_entity.id
_entity.type
_entity.pdbx_description
1 polymer ?
#
loop_
_entity_poly.entity_id
_entity_poly.type
_entity_poly.pdbx_seq_one_letter_code
_entity_poly.pdbx_strand_id
1 'polypeptide(L)'
;MTSPFTDDVTRKFFESRKYFGLEADQVTFFQQGTLPCVSDDGRFIMETPYKVAKAPDGNGGVYAALKSKKLLDDMSSRGVKYVDCYGVDNVLVRVADPTFLGYFIEKGVSSAAKVVRKV
;
A
#
# COMPACT_ATOMS: atom_id res chain seq x y z
N MET A 1 0.10 3.12 1.43
CA MET A 1 -1.31 2.67 1.33
C MET A 1 -1.83 2.39 2.72
N THR A 2 -3.00 2.94 3.07
CA THR A 2 -3.70 2.73 4.34
C THR A 2 -5.03 2.01 4.07
N SER A 3 -5.76 1.64 5.13
CA SER A 3 -7.16 1.23 5.07
C SER A 3 -8.03 2.30 5.76
N PRO A 4 -9.37 2.26 5.59
CA PRO A 4 -10.26 3.15 6.34
C PRO A 4 -10.08 3.10 7.86
N PHE A 5 -9.60 1.98 8.39
CA PHE A 5 -9.37 1.76 9.81
C PHE A 5 -8.02 2.31 10.32
N THR A 6 -7.08 2.61 9.42
CA THR A 6 -5.70 2.97 9.77
C THR A 6 -5.29 4.37 9.29
N ASP A 7 -6.01 4.97 8.35
CA ASP A 7 -5.59 6.21 7.67
C ASP A 7 -5.43 7.40 8.62
N ASP A 8 -6.46 7.71 9.42
CA ASP A 8 -6.46 8.89 10.30
C ASP A 8 -5.33 8.83 11.34
N VAL A 9 -5.19 7.68 12.00
CA VAL A 9 -4.14 7.46 13.01
C VAL A 9 -2.75 7.55 12.37
N THR A 10 -2.58 6.99 11.17
CA THR A 10 -1.29 7.01 10.46
C THR A 10 -0.89 8.43 10.06
N ARG A 11 -1.81 9.20 9.47
CA ARG A 11 -1.55 10.60 9.06
C ARG A 11 -1.17 11.46 10.26
N LYS A 12 -1.98 11.42 11.32
CA LYS A 12 -1.72 12.16 12.57
C LYS A 12 -0.37 11.79 13.17
N PHE A 13 0.01 10.51 13.12
CA PHE A 13 1.30 10.07 13.62
C PHE A 13 2.45 10.69 12.82
N PHE A 14 2.41 10.65 11.48
CA PHE A 14 3.42 11.29 10.64
C PHE A 14 3.51 12.80 10.84
N GLU A 15 2.36 13.48 10.91
CA GLU A 15 2.31 14.92 11.20
C GLU A 15 2.93 15.26 12.56
N SER A 16 2.57 14.51 13.61
CA SER A 16 3.12 14.71 14.97
C SER A 16 4.63 14.49 15.05
N ARG A 17 5.19 13.68 14.13
CA ARG A 17 6.62 13.39 14.01
C ARG A 17 7.31 14.21 12.93
N LYS A 18 6.64 15.24 12.40
CA LYS A 18 7.16 16.11 11.34
C LYS A 18 7.74 15.30 10.17
N TYR A 19 6.98 14.28 9.75
CA TYR A 19 7.31 13.37 8.64
C TYR A 19 8.69 12.70 8.75
N PHE A 20 9.23 12.58 9.97
CA PHE A 20 10.53 11.96 10.24
C PHE A 20 11.70 12.61 9.47
N GLY A 21 11.59 13.92 9.18
CA GLY A 21 12.61 14.68 8.45
C GLY A 21 12.48 14.66 6.93
N LEU A 22 11.42 14.03 6.38
CA LEU A 22 11.03 14.21 4.98
C LEU A 22 10.15 15.44 4.82
N GLU A 23 10.09 15.98 3.61
CA GLU A 23 9.11 17.01 3.27
C GLU A 23 7.71 16.37 3.10
N ALA A 24 6.67 17.11 3.49
CA ALA A 24 5.31 16.59 3.47
C ALA A 24 4.83 16.23 2.05
N ASP A 25 5.33 16.93 1.02
CA ASP A 25 5.01 16.68 -0.39
C ASP A 25 5.73 15.46 -1.00
N GLN A 26 6.71 14.89 -0.28
CA GLN A 26 7.36 13.63 -0.60
C GLN A 26 6.59 12.41 -0.08
N VAL A 27 5.62 12.60 0.82
CA VAL A 27 4.85 11.51 1.46
C VAL A 27 3.40 11.55 1.03
N THR A 28 2.99 10.61 0.19
CA THR A 28 1.60 10.49 -0.28
C THR A 28 0.86 9.35 0.43
N PHE A 29 -0.16 9.71 1.21
CA PHE A 29 -1.09 8.74 1.80
C PHE A 29 -2.32 8.56 0.91
N PHE A 30 -2.70 7.30 0.71
CA PHE A 30 -3.91 6.92 -0.01
C PHE A 30 -4.52 5.65 0.59
N GLN A 31 -5.84 5.61 0.62
CA GLN A 31 -6.63 4.50 1.16
C GLN A 31 -6.96 3.47 0.08
N GLN A 32 -6.84 2.19 0.44
CA GLN A 32 -7.42 1.08 -0.32
C GLN A 32 -8.93 0.98 -0.13
N GLY A 33 -9.57 0.11 -0.93
CA GLY A 33 -11.00 -0.16 -0.83
C GLY A 33 -11.37 -1.02 0.37
N THR A 34 -12.65 -1.37 0.44
CA THR A 34 -13.16 -2.37 1.37
C THR A 34 -14.20 -3.23 0.67
N LEU A 35 -14.32 -4.48 1.11
CA LEU A 35 -15.36 -5.40 0.67
C LEU A 35 -16.26 -5.77 1.85
N PRO A 36 -17.56 -6.02 1.61
CA PRO A 36 -18.45 -6.60 2.61
C PRO A 36 -17.94 -7.95 3.08
N CYS A 37 -18.00 -8.21 4.38
CA CYS A 37 -17.77 -9.55 4.91
C CYS A 37 -18.99 -10.42 4.56
N VAL A 38 -18.73 -11.66 4.18
CA VAL A 38 -19.76 -12.64 3.80
C VAL A 38 -19.71 -13.85 4.73
N SER A 39 -20.88 -14.38 5.10
CA SER A 39 -21.00 -15.67 5.78
C SER A 39 -20.84 -16.83 4.80
N ASP A 40 -20.68 -18.05 5.32
CA ASP A 40 -20.49 -19.27 4.51
C ASP A 40 -21.65 -19.54 3.54
N ASP A 41 -22.84 -19.03 3.83
CA ASP A 41 -24.03 -19.11 2.98
C ASP A 41 -24.18 -17.91 2.01
N GLY A 42 -23.15 -17.07 1.89
CA GLY A 42 -23.08 -15.96 0.93
C GLY A 42 -23.85 -14.70 1.32
N ARG A 43 -24.41 -14.63 2.53
CA ARG A 43 -25.09 -13.41 3.02
C ARG A 43 -24.08 -12.40 3.56
N PHE A 44 -24.43 -11.11 3.50
CA PHE A 44 -23.61 -10.07 4.13
C PHE A 44 -23.69 -10.15 5.65
N ILE A 45 -22.53 -10.05 6.29
CA ILE A 45 -22.43 -9.93 7.74
C ILE A 45 -22.70 -8.47 8.13
N MET A 46 -23.56 -8.28 9.13
CA MET A 46 -23.91 -6.97 9.67
C MET A 46 -23.05 -6.67 10.91
N GLU A 47 -22.40 -5.50 10.92
CA GLU A 47 -21.65 -4.99 12.09
C GLU A 47 -22.62 -4.45 13.14
N THR A 48 -23.69 -3.79 12.68
CA THR A 48 -24.82 -3.32 13.49
C THR A 48 -26.11 -3.56 12.71
N PRO A 49 -27.30 -3.40 13.32
CA PRO A 49 -28.57 -3.57 12.61
C PRO A 49 -28.77 -2.71 11.34
N TYR A 50 -27.97 -1.66 11.16
CA TYR A 50 -28.05 -0.72 10.03
C TYR A 50 -26.71 -0.51 9.32
N LYS A 51 -25.67 -1.31 9.62
CA LYS A 51 -24.33 -1.17 9.05
C LYS A 51 -23.74 -2.52 8.66
N VAL A 52 -23.36 -2.66 7.38
CA VAL A 52 -22.68 -3.85 6.85
C VAL A 52 -21.24 -3.88 7.37
N ALA A 53 -20.81 -5.05 7.87
CA ALA A 53 -19.42 -5.28 8.25
C ALA A 53 -18.54 -5.30 6.99
N LYS A 54 -17.40 -4.60 7.06
CA LYS A 54 -16.46 -4.47 5.94
C LYS A 54 -15.04 -4.77 6.39
N ALA A 55 -14.25 -5.33 5.49
CA ALA A 55 -12.81 -5.53 5.65
C ALA A 55 -12.06 -4.88 4.48
N PRO A 56 -10.76 -4.54 4.63
CA PRO A 56 -9.94 -4.12 3.51
C PRO A 56 -9.93 -5.18 2.41
N ASP A 57 -9.85 -4.75 1.14
CA ASP A 57 -9.96 -5.60 -0.05
C ASP A 57 -8.69 -6.43 -0.37
N GLY A 58 -7.81 -6.59 0.62
CA GLY A 58 -6.52 -7.26 0.50
C GLY A 58 -5.43 -6.37 -0.10
N ASN A 59 -4.17 -6.79 0.03
CA ASN A 59 -3.04 -6.00 -0.48
C ASN A 59 -3.08 -5.77 -2.00
N GLY A 60 -3.69 -6.70 -2.76
CA GLY A 60 -3.96 -6.56 -4.20
C GLY A 60 -4.87 -5.37 -4.55
N GLY A 61 -5.64 -4.84 -3.59
CA GLY A 61 -6.41 -3.61 -3.75
C GLY A 61 -5.56 -2.38 -4.09
N VAL A 62 -4.23 -2.47 -3.91
CA VAL A 62 -3.28 -1.40 -4.28
C VAL A 62 -3.44 -0.92 -5.72
N TYR A 63 -3.68 -1.83 -6.68
CA TYR A 63 -3.79 -1.45 -8.09
C TYR A 63 -5.04 -0.59 -8.36
N ALA A 64 -6.18 -1.00 -7.79
CA ALA A 64 -7.44 -0.26 -7.90
C ALA A 64 -7.35 1.09 -7.15
N ALA A 65 -6.70 1.11 -5.99
CA ALA A 65 -6.49 2.31 -5.20
C ALA A 65 -5.61 3.33 -5.95
N LEU A 66 -4.47 2.90 -6.49
CA LEU A 66 -3.57 3.76 -7.26
C LEU A 66 -4.27 4.36 -8.48
N LYS A 67 -5.05 3.57 -9.22
CA LYS A 67 -5.81 4.02 -10.38
C LYS A 67 -6.90 5.03 -9.99
N SER A 68 -7.73 4.70 -9.01
CA SER A 68 -8.86 5.56 -8.60
C SER A 68 -8.41 6.91 -8.02
N LYS A 69 -7.22 6.95 -7.40
CA LYS A 69 -6.62 8.18 -6.84
C LYS A 69 -5.71 8.91 -7.82
N LYS A 70 -5.61 8.48 -9.09
CA LYS A 70 -4.73 9.05 -10.13
C LYS A 70 -3.25 9.11 -9.72
N LEU A 71 -2.82 8.18 -8.86
CA LEU A 71 -1.43 8.13 -8.40
C LEU A 71 -0.48 7.55 -9.42
N LEU A 72 -1.00 6.74 -10.36
CA LEU A 72 -0.22 6.32 -11.52
C LEU A 72 0.15 7.53 -12.40
N ASP A 73 -0.79 8.47 -12.57
CA ASP A 73 -0.55 9.70 -13.33
C ASP A 73 0.42 10.64 -12.59
N ASP A 74 0.26 10.79 -11.26
CA ASP A 74 1.19 11.55 -10.42
C ASP A 74 2.62 11.00 -10.52
N MET A 75 2.80 9.69 -10.33
CA MET A 75 4.10 9.02 -10.50
C MET A 75 4.70 9.28 -11.88
N SER A 76 3.89 9.15 -12.94
CA SER A 76 4.34 9.43 -14.31
C SER A 76 4.77 10.88 -14.50
N SER A 77 4.02 11.84 -13.97
CA SER A 77 4.34 13.28 -14.05
C SER A 77 5.62 13.66 -13.30
N ARG A 78 5.94 12.93 -12.22
CA ARG A 78 7.19 13.05 -11.45
C ARG A 78 8.36 12.29 -12.08
N GLY A 79 8.14 11.57 -13.18
CA GLY A 79 9.18 10.77 -13.84
C GLY A 79 9.60 9.52 -13.09
N VAL A 80 8.73 8.99 -12.20
CA VAL A 80 8.98 7.72 -11.51
C VAL A 80 8.95 6.57 -12.52
N LYS A 81 10.05 5.82 -12.62
CA LYS A 81 10.18 4.69 -13.54
C LYS A 81 10.02 3.33 -12.87
N TYR A 82 10.31 3.25 -11.58
CA TYR A 82 10.39 2.01 -10.81
C TYR A 82 9.76 2.21 -9.44
N VAL A 83 9.06 1.19 -8.94
CA VAL A 83 8.35 1.22 -7.66
C VAL A 83 8.79 0.02 -6.82
N ASP A 84 9.18 0.29 -5.58
CA ASP A 84 9.46 -0.73 -4.57
C ASP A 84 8.23 -0.90 -3.66
N CYS A 85 7.71 -2.14 -3.57
CA CYS A 85 6.52 -2.49 -2.81
C CYS A 85 6.89 -3.49 -1.72
N TYR A 86 6.55 -3.18 -0.46
CA TYR A 86 6.91 -4.02 0.68
C TYR A 86 5.82 -4.06 1.76
N GLY A 87 5.88 -5.08 2.63
CA GLY A 87 5.04 -5.19 3.82
C GLY A 87 5.63 -4.42 5.00
N VAL A 88 4.79 -3.60 5.65
CA VAL A 88 5.20 -2.68 6.73
C VAL A 88 5.74 -3.37 7.99
N ASP A 89 5.43 -4.65 8.18
CA ASP A 89 5.79 -5.46 9.35
C ASP A 89 7.25 -5.97 9.32
N ASN A 90 7.91 -5.92 8.17
CA ASN A 90 9.31 -6.32 8.07
C ASN A 90 10.26 -5.24 8.60
N VAL A 91 10.68 -5.36 9.86
CA VAL A 91 11.63 -4.44 10.51
C VAL A 91 13.01 -4.40 9.84
N LEU A 92 13.39 -5.43 9.10
CA LEU A 92 14.67 -5.52 8.37
C LEU A 92 14.53 -5.10 6.90
N VAL A 93 13.38 -4.53 6.51
CA VAL A 93 13.18 -4.09 5.13
C VAL A 93 14.23 -3.06 4.72
N ARG A 94 14.86 -3.31 3.57
CA ARG A 94 15.74 -2.35 2.91
C ARG A 94 14.90 -1.56 1.91
N VAL A 95 14.27 -0.49 2.38
CA VAL A 95 13.42 0.38 1.56
C VAL A 95 14.23 0.94 0.39
N ALA A 96 13.73 0.78 -0.84
CA ALA A 96 14.40 1.21 -2.06
C ALA A 96 15.82 0.65 -2.22
N ASP A 97 16.03 -0.63 -1.86
CA ASP A 97 17.32 -1.32 -1.94
C ASP A 97 17.95 -1.20 -3.34
N PRO A 98 19.06 -0.45 -3.50
CA PRO A 98 19.65 -0.19 -4.81
C PRO A 98 20.24 -1.44 -5.45
N THR A 99 20.64 -2.45 -4.67
CA THR A 99 21.12 -3.73 -5.22
C THR A 99 20.00 -4.48 -5.93
N PHE A 100 18.81 -4.52 -5.31
CA PHE A 100 17.66 -5.19 -5.89
C PHE A 100 17.12 -4.42 -7.09
N LEU A 101 16.98 -3.10 -6.98
CA LEU A 101 16.55 -2.26 -8.10
C LEU A 101 17.53 -2.32 -9.27
N GLY A 102 18.84 -2.27 -8.99
CA GLY A 102 19.88 -2.39 -10.02
C GLY A 102 19.81 -3.71 -10.78
N TYR A 103 19.69 -4.84 -10.06
CA TYR A 103 19.52 -6.16 -10.69
C TYR A 103 18.25 -6.22 -11.55
N PHE A 104 17.12 -5.75 -11.02
CA PHE A 104 15.85 -5.68 -11.73
C PHE A 104 15.94 -4.86 -13.03
N ILE A 105 16.59 -3.70 -12.98
CA ILE A 105 16.81 -2.81 -14.13
C ILE A 105 17.74 -3.47 -15.16
N GLU A 106 18.86 -4.06 -14.71
CA GLU A 106 19.82 -4.74 -15.58
C GLU A 106 19.16 -5.90 -16.35
N LYS A 107 18.26 -6.64 -15.70
CA LYS A 107 17.52 -7.74 -16.35
C LYS A 107 16.41 -7.28 -17.28
N GLY A 108 16.04 -6.00 -17.29
CA GLY A 108 15.03 -5.45 -18.18
C GLY A 108 13.65 -6.08 -18.02
N VAL A 109 13.32 -6.59 -16.82
CA VAL A 109 12.03 -7.23 -16.54
C VAL A 109 11.00 -6.20 -16.08
N SER A 110 9.71 -6.51 -16.21
CA SER A 110 8.62 -5.64 -15.77
C SER A 110 8.28 -5.76 -14.28
N SER A 111 8.66 -6.88 -13.66
CA SER A 111 8.42 -7.16 -12.25
C SER A 111 9.48 -8.13 -11.71
N ALA A 112 9.79 -8.01 -10.41
CA ALA A 112 10.70 -8.89 -9.70
C ALA A 112 10.23 -9.08 -8.26
N ALA A 113 10.59 -10.21 -7.65
CA ALA A 113 10.29 -10.50 -6.24
C ALA A 113 11.58 -10.77 -5.47
N LYS A 114 11.70 -10.16 -4.29
CA LYS A 114 12.79 -10.42 -3.34
C LYS A 114 12.38 -11.54 -2.40
N VAL A 115 13.23 -12.55 -2.26
CA VAL A 115 12.94 -13.76 -1.47
C VAL A 115 14.08 -14.11 -0.52
N VAL A 116 13.77 -14.90 0.50
CA VAL A 116 14.73 -15.56 1.37
C VAL A 116 14.61 -17.07 1.19
N ARG A 117 15.66 -17.81 1.56
CA ARG A 117 15.60 -19.27 1.59
C ARG A 117 14.54 -19.71 2.60
N LYS A 118 13.59 -20.54 2.17
CA LYS A 118 12.70 -21.26 3.09
C LYS A 118 13.53 -22.29 3.86
N VAL A 119 13.51 -22.20 5.19
CA VAL A 119 14.12 -23.17 6.10
C VAL A 119 13.05 -24.13 6.58
#